data_AF-A0A131Z8Q5-F1
#
_entry.id   AF-A0A131Z8Q5-F1
#
_cell.length_a   1.000
_cell.length_b   1.000
_cell.length_c   1.000
_cell.angle_alpha   90.00
_cell.angle_beta   90.00
_cell.angle_gamma   90.00
#
_symmetry.space_group_name_H-M   'P 1'
#
loop_
_entity.id
_entity.type
_entity.pdbx_description
1 polymer ?
#
loop_
_entity_poly.entity_id
_entity_poly.type
_entity_poly.pdbx_seq_one_letter_code
_entity_poly.pdbx_strand_id
1 'polypeptide(L)'
;DKTEPFPSQQGPVACSVYHDWCVAGYAALKEVALRDGATDVPSSPGYFFGYRIEPMIRFKMHGNSLRMHFGLQVMRGENDQQLLWPFHHYVRLWLVVPSGEASSGLPLEIVPETVDGRLYAKPAEGTRGNGHCLSTASVDLRALESGGYVENDKLRLRFEVLP
;
A
#
# COMPACT_ATOMS: atom_id res chain seq x y z
N ASP A 1 19.40 33.84 37.59
CA ASP A 1 18.57 33.19 36.57
C ASP A 1 19.01 31.76 36.32
N LYS A 2 18.22 30.80 36.80
CA LYS A 2 18.29 29.40 36.38
C LYS A 2 17.01 29.13 35.60
N THR A 3 17.12 29.04 34.29
CA THR A 3 16.01 28.69 33.41
C THR A 3 15.98 27.16 33.30
N GLU A 4 14.99 26.55 33.94
CA GLU A 4 14.66 25.13 33.74
C GLU A 4 14.15 24.92 32.30
N PRO A 5 14.52 23.84 31.60
CA PRO A 5 13.98 23.57 30.28
C PRO A 5 12.56 23.01 30.41
N PHE A 6 11.62 23.60 29.66
CA PHE A 6 10.29 23.05 29.47
C PHE A 6 10.38 21.63 28.90
N PRO A 7 9.64 20.64 29.44
CA PRO A 7 9.54 19.35 28.81
C PRO A 7 8.79 19.52 27.48
N SER A 8 9.45 19.14 26.38
CA SER A 8 8.81 18.99 25.08
C SER A 8 7.65 18.01 25.21
N GLN A 9 6.43 18.51 25.08
CA GLN A 9 5.24 17.67 24.96
C GLN A 9 5.32 16.91 23.64
N GLN A 10 5.90 15.72 23.67
CA GLN A 10 5.62 14.70 22.68
C GLN A 10 4.17 14.29 22.90
N GLY A 11 3.27 14.82 22.07
CA GLY A 11 1.91 14.30 21.94
C GLY A 11 1.97 12.80 21.64
N PRO A 12 0.88 12.05 21.88
CA PRO A 12 0.85 10.61 21.62
C PRO A 12 1.27 10.39 20.16
N VAL A 13 2.40 9.69 19.98
CA VAL A 13 2.83 9.24 18.66
C VAL A 13 1.70 8.35 18.18
N ALA A 14 0.89 8.84 17.26
CA ALA A 14 -0.21 8.08 16.72
C ALA A 14 0.43 6.91 15.95
N CYS A 15 0.41 5.72 16.55
CA CYS A 15 1.09 4.55 15.99
C CYS A 15 0.41 4.14 14.68
N SER A 16 1.16 4.16 13.58
CA SER A 16 0.73 3.55 12.32
C SER A 16 0.70 2.02 12.44
N VAL A 17 -0.08 1.37 11.58
CA VAL A 17 -0.13 -0.09 11.47
C VAL A 17 0.42 -0.48 10.10
N TYR A 18 1.38 -1.42 10.07
CA TYR A 18 2.02 -1.83 8.83
C TYR A 18 1.98 -3.35 8.62
N HIS A 19 2.13 -3.73 7.35
CA HIS A 19 2.23 -5.09 6.88
C HIS A 19 3.39 -5.21 5.88
N ASP A 20 4.39 -6.01 6.25
CA ASP A 20 5.49 -6.36 5.36
C ASP A 20 5.10 -7.54 4.49
N TRP A 21 5.35 -7.40 3.19
CA TRP A 21 5.01 -8.39 2.21
C TRP A 21 6.13 -8.58 1.19
N CYS A 22 6.39 -9.83 0.81
CA CYS A 22 7.36 -10.20 -0.19
C CYS A 22 6.65 -10.79 -1.41
N VAL A 23 6.79 -10.12 -2.55
CA VAL A 23 6.34 -10.57 -3.85
C VAL A 23 7.41 -11.44 -4.46
N ALA A 24 7.15 -12.74 -4.63
CA ALA A 24 8.02 -13.66 -5.34
C ALA A 24 7.55 -13.87 -6.78
N GLY A 25 8.44 -14.36 -7.65
CA GLY A 25 8.08 -14.61 -9.05
C GLY A 25 8.06 -13.32 -9.88
N TYR A 26 8.86 -12.31 -9.50
CA TYR A 26 8.82 -10.98 -10.12
C TYR A 26 8.95 -11.04 -11.64
N ALA A 27 9.89 -11.84 -12.17
CA ALA A 27 10.10 -12.02 -13.60
C ALA A 27 8.87 -12.62 -14.29
N ALA A 28 8.26 -13.64 -13.70
CA ALA A 28 7.05 -14.25 -14.25
C ALA A 28 5.87 -13.25 -14.26
N LEU A 29 5.70 -12.48 -13.19
CA LEU A 29 4.69 -11.43 -13.10
C LEU A 29 4.92 -10.33 -14.15
N LYS A 30 6.18 -9.96 -14.40
CA LYS A 30 6.57 -9.03 -15.45
C LYS A 30 6.14 -9.54 -16.84
N GLU A 31 6.43 -10.81 -17.15
CA GLU A 31 6.03 -11.42 -18.43
C GLU A 31 4.52 -11.49 -18.62
N VAL A 32 3.77 -11.82 -17.56
CA VAL A 32 2.30 -11.77 -17.59
C VAL A 32 1.81 -10.36 -17.92
N ALA A 33 2.35 -9.34 -17.25
CA ALA A 33 1.93 -7.96 -17.49
C ALA A 33 2.34 -7.43 -18.88
N LEU A 34 3.47 -7.89 -19.43
CA LEU A 34 3.89 -7.56 -20.80
C LEU A 34 2.94 -8.16 -21.84
N ARG A 35 2.51 -9.41 -21.63
CA ARG A 35 1.62 -10.14 -22.54
C ARG A 35 0.18 -9.63 -22.45
N ASP A 36 -0.34 -9.48 -21.23
CA ASP A 36 -1.77 -9.24 -20.98
C ASP A 36 -2.07 -7.75 -20.72
N GLY A 37 -1.03 -6.91 -20.70
CA GLY A 37 -1.10 -5.47 -20.46
C GLY A 37 -1.10 -5.06 -18.98
N ALA A 38 -1.51 -5.96 -18.08
CA ALA A 38 -1.39 -5.79 -16.64
C ALA A 38 -1.42 -7.12 -15.88
N THR A 39 -0.88 -7.14 -14.66
CA THR A 39 -1.13 -8.19 -13.68
C THR A 39 -1.34 -7.60 -12.29
N ASP A 40 -2.32 -8.13 -11.57
CA ASP A 40 -2.57 -7.83 -10.17
C ASP A 40 -1.88 -8.83 -9.26
N VAL A 41 -1.32 -8.34 -8.18
CA VAL A 41 -0.64 -9.14 -7.17
C VAL A 41 -1.18 -8.70 -5.82
N PRO A 42 -2.19 -9.40 -5.27
CA PRO A 42 -2.67 -9.13 -3.92
C PRO A 42 -1.72 -9.73 -2.89
N SER A 43 -1.62 -9.05 -1.74
CA SER A 43 -1.08 -9.63 -0.51
C SER A 43 -2.16 -10.42 0.23
N SER A 44 -1.87 -10.89 1.45
CA SER A 44 -2.91 -11.44 2.32
C SER A 44 -3.70 -10.31 2.99
N PRO A 45 -5.03 -10.41 3.12
CA PRO A 45 -5.82 -9.43 3.87
C PRO A 45 -5.38 -9.35 5.34
N GLY A 46 -5.33 -8.13 5.88
CA GLY A 46 -5.02 -7.85 7.27
C GLY A 46 -6.01 -6.87 7.89
N TYR A 47 -5.93 -6.69 9.21
CA TYR A 47 -6.72 -5.71 9.94
C TYR A 47 -5.88 -4.47 10.27
N PHE A 48 -6.38 -3.29 9.90
CA PHE A 48 -5.74 -2.00 10.13
C PHE A 48 -6.77 -1.05 10.71
N PHE A 49 -6.56 -0.59 11.94
CA PHE A 49 -7.55 0.19 12.70
C PHE A 49 -8.96 -0.44 12.69
N GLY A 50 -9.01 -1.77 12.74
CA GLY A 50 -10.26 -2.55 12.71
C GLY A 50 -10.84 -2.79 11.30
N TYR A 51 -10.43 -2.04 10.28
CA TYR A 51 -10.82 -2.30 8.88
C TYR A 51 -10.07 -3.51 8.34
N ARG A 52 -10.77 -4.39 7.62
CA ARG A 52 -10.13 -5.48 6.87
C ARG A 52 -9.70 -4.96 5.51
N ILE A 53 -8.41 -5.01 5.21
CA ILE A 53 -7.83 -4.43 3.99
C ILE A 53 -6.93 -5.47 3.32
N GLU A 54 -7.03 -5.58 2.00
CA GLU A 54 -6.07 -6.31 1.18
C GLU A 54 -5.22 -5.34 0.37
N PRO A 55 -3.96 -5.12 0.78
CA PRO A 55 -2.96 -4.44 -0.05
C PRO A 55 -2.68 -5.22 -1.33
N MET A 56 -2.35 -4.52 -2.41
CA MET A 56 -1.95 -5.12 -3.68
C MET A 56 -0.96 -4.22 -4.45
N ILE A 57 -0.21 -4.81 -5.37
CA ILE A 57 0.50 -4.08 -6.43
C ILE A 57 0.02 -4.52 -7.81
N ARG A 58 0.04 -3.59 -8.76
CA ARG A 58 -0.32 -3.85 -10.16
C ARG A 58 0.84 -3.46 -11.05
N PHE A 59 1.36 -4.41 -11.81
CA PHE A 59 2.21 -4.08 -12.95
C PHE A 59 1.31 -3.77 -14.14
N LYS A 60 1.52 -2.64 -14.80
CA LYS A 60 0.69 -2.18 -15.91
C LYS A 60 1.53 -1.49 -16.97
N MET A 61 1.23 -1.78 -18.23
CA MET A 61 1.85 -1.10 -19.38
C MET A 61 1.34 0.33 -19.53
N HIS A 62 2.28 1.26 -19.70
CA HIS A 62 2.08 2.66 -20.04
C HIS A 62 2.90 3.00 -21.27
N GLY A 63 2.29 2.84 -22.46
CA GLY A 63 3.03 2.91 -23.72
C GLY A 63 4.12 1.84 -23.74
N ASN A 64 5.38 2.26 -23.68
CA ASN A 64 6.54 1.36 -23.70
C ASN A 64 7.19 1.14 -22.32
N SER A 65 6.61 1.69 -21.25
CA SER A 65 7.11 1.52 -19.88
C SER A 65 6.16 0.63 -19.10
N LEU A 66 6.71 -0.43 -18.48
CA LEU A 66 5.98 -1.23 -17.51
C LEU A 66 6.16 -0.58 -16.13
N ARG A 67 5.05 -0.25 -15.47
CA ARG A 67 5.05 0.49 -14.20
C ARG A 67 4.29 -0.25 -13.11
N MET A 68 4.75 -0.09 -11.88
CA MET A 68 4.12 -0.60 -10.67
C MET A 68 3.23 0.50 -10.07
N HIS A 69 1.94 0.19 -9.95
CA HIS A 69 1.00 0.91 -9.11
C HIS A 69 0.83 0.17 -7.79
N PHE A 70 0.53 0.92 -6.75
CA PHE A 70 0.09 0.40 -5.48
C PHE A 70 -1.44 0.50 -5.39
N GLY A 71 -2.08 -0.40 -4.67
CA GLY A 71 -3.51 -0.33 -4.42
C GLY A 71 -3.92 -1.05 -3.16
N LEU A 72 -5.21 -0.94 -2.86
CA LEU A 72 -5.84 -1.75 -1.83
C LEU A 72 -7.32 -1.97 -2.16
N GLN A 73 -7.89 -3.02 -1.57
CA GLN A 73 -9.32 -3.18 -1.44
C GLN A 73 -9.69 -3.14 0.04
N VAL A 74 -10.60 -2.23 0.42
CA VAL A 74 -11.28 -2.31 1.70
C VAL A 74 -12.31 -3.43 1.61
N MET A 75 -12.11 -4.45 2.43
CA MET A 75 -12.90 -5.67 2.43
C MET A 75 -13.94 -5.62 3.53
N ARG A 76 -15.00 -6.41 3.37
CA ARG A 76 -15.93 -6.70 4.45
C ARG A 76 -15.17 -7.35 5.62
N GLY A 77 -15.33 -6.78 6.80
CA GLY A 77 -14.70 -7.23 8.04
C GLY A 77 -15.73 -7.48 9.14
N GLU A 78 -15.28 -8.13 10.20
CA GLU A 78 -16.12 -8.45 11.37
C GLU A 78 -16.48 -7.19 12.18
N ASN A 79 -15.65 -6.14 12.07
CA ASN A 79 -15.79 -4.91 12.82
C ASN A 79 -16.61 -3.82 12.11
N ASP A 80 -17.09 -4.05 10.87
CA ASP A 80 -17.68 -3.02 9.99
C ASP A 80 -18.86 -2.24 10.61
N GLN A 81 -19.53 -2.80 11.63
CA GLN A 81 -20.64 -2.14 12.33
C GLN A 81 -20.19 -1.08 13.34
N GLN A 82 -18.96 -1.18 13.84
CA GLN A 82 -18.41 -0.29 14.87
C GLN A 82 -17.49 0.79 14.28
N LEU A 83 -17.11 0.64 13.01
CA LEU A 83 -16.20 1.54 12.32
C LEU A 83 -16.93 2.73 11.70
N LEU A 84 -16.21 3.84 11.59
CA LEU A 84 -16.65 4.99 10.82
C LEU A 84 -16.57 4.66 9.32
N TRP A 85 -17.50 5.20 8.54
CA TRP A 85 -17.48 5.06 7.09
C TRP A 85 -17.73 6.41 6.44
N PRO A 86 -17.08 6.72 5.30
CA PRO A 86 -16.16 5.86 4.54
C PRO A 86 -14.79 5.64 5.24
N PHE A 87 -14.01 4.68 4.72
CA PHE A 87 -12.60 4.56 5.08
C PHE A 87 -11.87 5.88 4.75
N HIS A 88 -11.08 6.38 5.69
CA HIS A 88 -10.58 7.77 5.68
C HIS A 88 -9.11 7.88 6.08
N HIS A 89 -8.40 6.76 6.13
CA HIS A 89 -6.99 6.75 6.50
C HIS A 89 -6.09 6.99 5.29
N TYR A 90 -4.97 7.66 5.55
CA TYR A 90 -3.88 7.79 4.60
C TYR A 90 -3.13 6.47 4.52
N VAL A 91 -2.76 6.07 3.30
CA VAL A 91 -2.06 4.80 3.06
C VAL A 91 -0.77 5.04 2.30
N ARG A 92 0.28 4.36 2.74
CA ARG A 92 1.62 4.40 2.15
C ARG A 92 2.07 3.01 1.74
N LEU A 93 2.81 2.95 0.65
CA LEU A 93 3.60 1.79 0.26
C LEU A 93 5.06 2.20 0.15
N TRP A 94 5.89 1.55 0.96
CA TRP A 94 7.34 1.69 0.92
C TRP A 94 7.96 0.53 0.15
N LEU A 95 8.94 0.85 -0.69
CA LEU A 95 9.86 -0.16 -1.22
C LEU A 95 10.84 -0.52 -0.12
N VAL A 96 11.12 -1.80 0.09
CA VAL A 96 12.06 -2.27 1.11
C VAL A 96 13.26 -2.85 0.41
N VAL A 97 14.45 -2.33 0.69
CA VAL A 97 15.70 -2.88 0.13
C VAL A 97 15.96 -4.27 0.73
N PRO A 98 16.70 -5.16 0.05
CA PRO A 98 16.89 -6.55 0.51
C PRO A 98 17.48 -6.69 1.93
N SER A 99 18.24 -5.69 2.41
CA SER A 99 18.73 -5.62 3.79
C SER A 99 17.61 -5.51 4.85
N GLY A 100 16.37 -5.24 4.43
CA GLY A 100 15.19 -5.12 5.30
C GLY A 100 14.86 -3.69 5.71
N GLU A 101 15.69 -2.72 5.31
CA GLU A 101 15.42 -1.30 5.53
C GLU A 101 14.41 -0.78 4.51
N ALA A 102 13.45 0.03 4.96
CA ALA A 102 12.58 0.76 4.05
C ALA A 102 13.40 1.79 3.26
N SER A 103 13.03 2.02 2.00
CA SER A 103 13.71 2.98 1.13
C SER A 103 13.73 4.36 1.79
N SER A 104 14.86 5.05 1.72
CA SER A 104 14.96 6.47 2.11
C SER A 104 14.26 7.42 1.12
N GLY A 105 13.67 6.89 0.04
CA GLY A 105 12.88 7.64 -0.94
C GLY A 105 11.44 7.90 -0.47
N LEU A 106 10.69 8.66 -1.28
CA LEU A 106 9.27 8.93 -1.01
C LEU A 106 8.42 7.68 -1.24
N PRO A 107 7.49 7.34 -0.34
CA PRO A 107 6.56 6.23 -0.55
C PRO A 107 5.59 6.53 -1.68
N LEU A 108 4.98 5.47 -2.24
CA LEU A 108 3.74 5.65 -3.00
C LEU A 108 2.60 5.87 -2.02
N GLU A 109 1.76 6.85 -2.29
CA GLU A 109 0.68 7.23 -1.39
C GLU A 109 -0.69 7.09 -2.06
N ILE A 110 -1.68 6.74 -1.24
CA ILE A 110 -3.10 6.88 -1.56
C ILE A 110 -3.69 7.79 -0.50
N VAL A 111 -4.10 8.97 -0.97
CA VAL A 111 -4.73 10.01 -0.15
C VAL A 111 -6.23 9.80 -0.23
N PRO A 112 -6.94 9.63 0.90
CA PRO A 112 -8.34 9.22 0.91
C PRO A 112 -9.25 10.21 0.15
N GLU A 113 -8.93 11.50 0.18
CA GLU A 113 -9.66 12.56 -0.53
C GLU A 113 -9.56 12.46 -2.06
N THR A 114 -8.59 11.69 -2.57
CA THR A 114 -8.39 11.48 -4.02
C THR A 114 -9.07 10.22 -4.55
N VAL A 115 -9.62 9.38 -3.66
CA VAL A 115 -10.25 8.12 -4.00
C VAL A 115 -11.74 8.34 -4.27
N ASP A 116 -12.29 7.62 -5.25
CA ASP A 116 -13.75 7.55 -5.41
C ASP A 116 -14.36 6.98 -4.12
N GLY A 117 -15.15 7.81 -3.43
CA GLY A 117 -15.77 7.46 -2.15
C GLY A 117 -16.60 6.17 -2.19
N ARG A 118 -17.06 5.73 -3.38
CA ARG A 118 -17.74 4.43 -3.54
C ARG A 118 -16.84 3.24 -3.19
N LEU A 119 -15.54 3.32 -3.49
CA LEU A 119 -14.57 2.26 -3.18
C LEU A 119 -14.30 2.16 -1.68
N TYR A 120 -14.42 3.28 -0.96
CA TYR A 120 -14.17 3.38 0.48
C TYR A 120 -15.44 3.38 1.32
N ALA A 121 -16.62 3.31 0.70
CA ALA A 121 -17.88 3.10 1.40
C ALA A 121 -17.86 1.75 2.14
N LYS A 122 -18.75 1.61 3.11
CA LYS A 122 -18.96 0.33 3.80
C LYS A 122 -19.30 -0.77 2.79
N PRO A 123 -18.58 -1.90 2.78
CA PRO A 123 -18.93 -3.05 1.96
C PRO A 123 -20.36 -3.52 2.23
N ALA A 124 -21.13 -3.72 1.15
CA ALA A 124 -22.48 -4.29 1.26
C ALA A 124 -22.44 -5.73 1.78
N GLU A 125 -23.51 -6.16 2.42
CA GLU A 125 -23.66 -7.54 2.88
C GLU A 125 -23.58 -8.54 1.71
N GLY A 126 -22.93 -9.68 1.95
CA GLY A 126 -22.69 -10.69 0.92
C GLY A 126 -21.61 -10.34 -0.10
N THR A 127 -20.98 -9.16 -0.02
CA THR A 127 -19.89 -8.77 -0.92
C THR A 127 -18.52 -8.92 -0.27
N ARG A 128 -17.48 -9.05 -1.11
CA ARG A 128 -16.07 -9.03 -0.67
C ARG A 128 -15.62 -7.64 -0.22
N GLY A 129 -16.11 -6.60 -0.89
CA GLY A 129 -15.69 -5.20 -0.79
C GLY A 129 -16.11 -4.45 -2.07
N ASN A 130 -15.78 -3.16 -2.17
CA ASN A 130 -16.29 -2.29 -3.25
C ASN A 130 -15.37 -2.17 -4.47
N GLY A 131 -14.33 -3.01 -4.56
CA GLY A 131 -13.32 -2.99 -5.61
C GLY A 131 -11.98 -2.42 -5.14
N HIS A 132 -11.01 -2.39 -6.04
CA HIS A 132 -9.66 -1.89 -5.75
C HIS A 132 -9.56 -0.40 -6.05
N CYS A 133 -8.95 0.37 -5.15
CA CYS A 133 -8.41 1.69 -5.48
C CYS A 133 -6.92 1.56 -5.81
N LEU A 134 -6.44 2.39 -6.75
CA LEU A 134 -5.05 2.41 -7.17
C LEU A 134 -4.45 3.79 -6.96
N SER A 135 -3.15 3.82 -6.67
CA SER A 135 -2.36 5.04 -6.62
C SER A 135 -2.29 5.69 -8.00
N THR A 136 -2.46 7.01 -8.01
CA THR A 136 -2.20 7.84 -9.21
C THR A 136 -0.71 7.79 -9.58
N ALA A 137 0.16 7.84 -8.57
CA ALA A 137 1.61 7.68 -8.76
C ALA A 137 1.98 6.22 -9.08
N SER A 138 3.07 6.04 -9.82
CA SER A 138 3.62 4.73 -10.18
C SER A 138 5.13 4.77 -10.40
N VAL A 139 5.79 3.63 -10.19
CA VAL A 139 7.24 3.48 -10.34
C VAL A 139 7.56 2.68 -11.60
N ASP A 140 8.53 3.12 -12.42
CA ASP A 140 9.01 2.33 -13.57
C ASP A 140 9.73 1.08 -13.05
N LEU A 141 9.40 -0.10 -13.57
CA LEU A 141 10.01 -1.35 -13.11
C LEU A 141 11.53 -1.36 -13.33
N ARG A 142 12.04 -0.69 -14.38
CA ARG A 142 13.48 -0.57 -14.62
C ARG A 142 14.18 0.21 -13.50
N ALA A 143 13.49 1.16 -12.87
CA ALA A 143 14.02 1.89 -11.72
C ALA A 143 14.03 1.03 -10.45
N LEU A 144 13.08 0.10 -10.30
CA LEU A 144 13.10 -0.89 -9.22
C LEU A 144 14.31 -1.84 -9.37
N GLU A 145 14.55 -2.29 -10.61
CA GLU A 145 15.66 -3.17 -10.96
C GLU A 145 17.02 -2.48 -10.77
N SER A 146 17.21 -1.29 -11.37
CA SER A 146 18.48 -0.55 -11.26
C SER A 146 18.73 0.02 -9.86
N GLY A 147 17.67 0.24 -9.09
CA GLY A 147 17.74 0.68 -7.69
C GLY A 147 18.04 -0.44 -6.69
N GLY A 148 18.13 -1.70 -7.13
CA GLY A 148 18.44 -2.84 -6.25
C GLY A 148 17.28 -3.29 -5.35
N TYR A 149 16.04 -2.90 -5.67
CA TYR A 149 14.85 -3.32 -4.90
C TYR A 149 14.38 -4.73 -5.26
N VAL A 150 14.81 -5.25 -6.40
CA VAL A 150 14.52 -6.59 -6.86
C VAL A 150 15.76 -7.45 -6.67
N GLU A 151 15.65 -8.49 -5.83
CA GLU A 151 16.74 -9.42 -5.56
C GLU A 151 16.20 -10.84 -5.50
N ASN A 152 16.89 -11.81 -6.11
CA ASN A 152 16.49 -13.23 -6.09
C ASN A 152 15.04 -13.45 -6.53
N ASP A 153 14.62 -12.74 -7.59
CA ASP A 153 13.26 -12.75 -8.16
C ASP A 153 12.16 -12.33 -7.17
N LYS A 154 12.53 -11.48 -6.20
CA LYS A 154 11.65 -10.99 -5.15
C LYS A 154 11.69 -9.48 -5.02
N LEU A 155 10.53 -8.91 -4.70
CA LEU A 155 10.35 -7.51 -4.34
C LEU A 155 9.76 -7.46 -2.92
N ARG A 156 10.35 -6.66 -2.02
CA ARG A 156 9.84 -6.48 -0.66
C ARG A 156 9.17 -5.13 -0.51
N LEU A 157 8.04 -5.12 0.18
CA LEU A 157 7.15 -3.99 0.31
C LEU A 157 6.69 -3.85 1.77
N ARG A 158 6.46 -2.62 2.21
CA ARG A 158 5.79 -2.32 3.46
C ARG A 158 4.56 -1.47 3.18
N PHE A 159 3.40 -2.06 3.43
CA PHE A 159 2.13 -1.36 3.43
C PHE A 159 1.92 -0.73 4.80
N GLU A 160 1.55 0.54 4.86
CA GLU A 160 1.35 1.28 6.11
C GLU A 160 0.04 2.07 6.04
N VAL A 161 -0.77 1.95 7.09
CA VAL A 161 -1.97 2.77 7.30
C VAL A 161 -1.68 3.73 8.44
N LEU A 162 -1.92 5.01 8.19
CA LEU A 162 -1.79 6.06 9.18
C LEU A 162 -3.11 6.25 9.93
N PRO A 163 -3.06 6.62 11.23
CA PRO A 163 -4.24 6.84 12.05
C PRO A 163 -5.12 7.99 11.55
#